data_AF-A0A3A8NHU8-F1
#
_entry.id   AF-A0A3A8NHU8-F1
#
_cell.length_a   1.000
_cell.length_b   1.000
_cell.length_c   1.000
_cell.angle_alpha   90.00
_cell.angle_beta   90.00
_cell.angle_gamma   90.00
#
_symmetry.space_group_name_H-M   'P 1'
#
loop_
_entity.id
_entity.type
_entity.pdbx_description
1 polymer ?
#
loop_
_entity_poly.entity_id
_entity_poly.type
_entity_poly.pdbx_seq_one_letter_code
_entity_poly.pdbx_strand_id
1 'polypeptide(L)'
;MPPGCEKNQSGDYHHAQNPAFRYLGQDDGGTLSLAVVRAWADGGVESPDAGSVGIVLRRTPDGFVGETHATGFTGSGTPCPVAFPTEAVACTDAGLTLRAASSTAIDEGCHAAPSGPAPVRQEQVLLRGTPDAGL
;
A
#
# COMPACT_ATOMS: atom_id res chain seq x y z
N MET A 1 2.90 20.13 -2.32
CA MET A 1 2.58 18.86 -1.63
C MET A 1 1.10 18.92 -1.33
N PRO A 2 0.32 17.84 -1.49
CA PRO A 2 -1.10 17.88 -1.19
C PRO A 2 -1.32 18.29 0.28
N PRO A 3 -2.32 19.13 0.57
CA PRO A 3 -2.64 19.52 1.94
C PRO A 3 -2.84 18.28 2.82
N GLY A 4 -2.33 18.31 4.06
CA GLY A 4 -2.40 17.23 5.02
C GLY A 4 -1.26 16.22 4.93
N CYS A 5 -0.61 16.06 3.76
CA CYS A 5 0.51 15.12 3.61
C CYS A 5 1.79 15.62 4.31
N GLU A 6 1.85 16.88 4.72
CA GLU A 6 2.90 17.42 5.59
C GLU A 6 2.83 16.89 7.03
N LYS A 7 1.67 16.39 7.47
CA LYS A 7 1.50 15.86 8.83
C LYS A 7 2.10 14.45 8.94
N ASN A 8 2.27 13.96 10.16
CA ASN A 8 2.64 12.57 10.41
C ASN A 8 1.47 11.64 9.99
N GLN A 9 1.72 10.72 9.08
CA GLN A 9 0.74 9.75 8.57
C GLN A 9 0.86 8.36 9.23
N SER A 10 1.49 8.25 10.39
CA SER A 10 1.53 7.00 11.16
C SER A 10 0.14 6.63 11.69
N GLY A 11 -0.08 5.35 11.93
CA GLY A 11 -1.30 4.79 12.52
C GLY A 11 -1.91 3.68 11.68
N ASP A 12 -3.04 3.17 12.16
CA ASP A 12 -3.72 2.04 11.53
C ASP A 12 -4.79 2.52 10.55
N TYR A 13 -4.88 1.82 9.42
CA TYR A 13 -5.89 2.08 8.41
C TYR A 13 -6.62 0.81 8.01
N HIS A 14 -7.82 0.96 7.47
CA HIS A 14 -8.57 -0.11 6.84
C HIS A 14 -8.98 0.27 5.42
N HIS A 15 -9.01 -0.71 4.52
CA HIS A 15 -9.45 -0.47 3.15
C HIS A 15 -10.96 -0.19 3.11
N ALA A 16 -11.36 0.96 2.58
CA ALA A 16 -12.76 1.39 2.57
C ALA A 16 -13.70 0.42 1.84
N GLN A 17 -13.19 -0.24 0.80
CA GLN A 17 -13.98 -1.17 -0.04
C GLN A 17 -13.73 -2.65 0.31
N ASN A 18 -12.76 -2.96 1.19
CA ASN A 18 -12.43 -4.34 1.53
C ASN A 18 -11.95 -4.47 2.98
N PRO A 19 -12.87 -4.66 3.94
CA PRO A 19 -12.53 -4.64 5.37
C PRO A 19 -11.61 -5.80 5.80
N ALA A 20 -11.35 -6.78 4.93
CA ALA A 20 -10.40 -7.86 5.19
C ALA A 20 -8.94 -7.41 5.21
N PHE A 21 -8.64 -6.17 4.76
CA PHE A 21 -7.29 -5.63 4.72
C PHE A 21 -7.12 -4.45 5.67
N ARG A 22 -6.03 -4.49 6.44
CA ARG A 22 -5.54 -3.41 7.29
C ARG A 22 -4.15 -2.98 6.86
N TYR A 23 -3.80 -1.75 7.20
CA TYR A 23 -2.52 -1.15 6.87
C TYR A 23 -1.94 -0.55 8.14
N LEU A 24 -0.76 -1.01 8.53
CA LEU A 24 -0.02 -0.49 9.67
C LEU A 24 0.97 0.55 9.14
N GLY A 25 0.69 1.83 9.40
CA GLY A 25 1.46 2.94 8.87
C GLY A 25 2.51 3.48 9.83
N GLN A 26 3.72 3.67 9.34
CA GLN A 26 4.82 4.32 10.04
C GLN A 26 5.40 5.42 9.15
N ASP A 27 5.40 6.65 9.66
CA ASP A 27 5.94 7.83 9.00
C ASP A 27 7.09 8.40 9.83
N ASP A 28 8.29 8.41 9.26
CA ASP A 28 9.51 8.92 9.91
C ASP A 28 9.78 10.41 9.60
N GLY A 29 8.84 11.08 8.91
CA GLY A 29 8.94 12.46 8.46
C GLY A 29 9.51 12.62 7.05
N GLY A 30 10.18 11.60 6.51
CA GLY A 30 10.69 11.55 5.13
C GLY A 30 10.10 10.41 4.31
N THR A 31 9.67 9.33 4.95
CA THR A 31 9.16 8.10 4.34
C THR A 31 7.94 7.61 5.11
N LEU A 32 6.89 7.28 4.36
CA LEU A 32 5.74 6.54 4.85
C LEU A 32 5.85 5.09 4.40
N SER A 33 5.92 4.19 5.38
CA SER A 33 5.85 2.74 5.17
C SER A 33 4.49 2.22 5.64
N LEU A 34 3.82 1.42 4.81
CA LEU A 34 2.56 0.74 5.14
C LEU A 34 2.77 -0.77 5.02
N ALA A 35 2.62 -1.51 6.12
CA ALA A 35 2.53 -2.97 6.06
C ALA A 35 1.07 -3.37 5.82
N VAL A 36 0.80 -4.15 4.78
CA VAL A 36 -0.54 -4.66 4.48
C VAL A 36 -0.74 -6.00 5.16
N VAL A 37 -1.75 -6.08 6.03
CA VAL A 37 -2.04 -7.27 6.84
C VAL A 37 -3.50 -7.68 6.69
N ARG A 38 -3.77 -8.98 6.89
CA ARG A 38 -5.15 -9.47 6.92
C ARG A 38 -5.79 -9.16 8.26
N ALA A 39 -7.02 -8.65 8.21
CA ALA A 39 -7.90 -8.57 9.35
C ALA A 39 -8.46 -9.96 9.67
N TRP A 40 -8.42 -10.31 10.95
CA TRP A 40 -9.07 -11.50 11.49
C TRP A 40 -10.54 -11.16 11.80
N ALA A 41 -11.40 -12.18 11.85
CA ALA A 41 -12.83 -11.99 12.08
C ALA A 41 -13.17 -11.39 13.46
N ASP A 42 -12.24 -11.48 14.42
CA ASP A 42 -12.33 -10.92 15.77
C ASP A 42 -11.79 -9.49 15.89
N GLY A 43 -11.34 -8.88 14.79
CA GLY A 43 -10.76 -7.53 14.77
C GLY A 43 -9.24 -7.51 14.98
N GLY A 44 -8.60 -8.65 15.21
CA GLY A 44 -7.15 -8.76 15.22
C GLY A 44 -6.52 -8.57 13.84
N VAL A 45 -5.21 -8.37 13.80
CA VAL A 45 -4.42 -8.32 12.57
C VAL A 45 -3.32 -9.38 12.59
N GLU A 46 -3.05 -9.97 11.43
CA GLU A 46 -1.89 -10.84 11.25
C GLU A 46 -0.60 -10.03 11.41
N SER A 47 0.42 -10.61 12.07
CA SER A 47 1.75 -10.00 12.10
C SER A 47 2.35 -10.04 10.70
N PRO A 48 2.83 -8.90 10.15
CA PRO A 48 3.47 -8.91 8.84
C PRO A 48 4.75 -9.75 8.88
N ASP A 49 4.89 -10.65 7.91
CA ASP A 49 6.10 -11.44 7.68
C ASP A 49 6.91 -10.89 6.50
N ALA A 50 8.06 -11.51 6.21
CA ALA A 50 8.94 -11.06 5.12
C ALA A 50 8.33 -11.22 3.71
N GLY A 51 7.21 -11.93 3.56
CA GLY A 51 6.47 -12.09 2.30
C GLY A 51 5.23 -11.20 2.18
N SER A 52 4.93 -10.43 3.23
CA SER A 52 3.74 -9.59 3.30
C SER A 52 3.85 -8.39 2.35
N VAL A 53 2.71 -7.98 1.80
CA VAL A 53 2.66 -6.83 0.89
C VAL A 53 3.03 -5.56 1.67
N GLY A 54 3.96 -4.77 1.14
CA GLY A 54 4.44 -3.54 1.78
C GLY A 54 4.41 -2.38 0.82
N ILE A 55 4.10 -1.18 1.30
CA ILE A 55 4.10 0.05 0.50
C ILE A 55 5.13 0.99 1.12
N VAL A 56 6.07 1.49 0.32
CA VAL A 56 7.13 2.41 0.76
C VAL A 56 7.09 3.65 -0.10
N LEU A 57 6.73 4.79 0.50
CA LEU A 57 6.54 6.05 -0.20
C LEU A 57 7.43 7.13 0.40
N ARG A 58 8.23 7.79 -0.44
CA ARG A 58 9.02 8.94 -0.02
C ARG A 58 8.18 10.20 -0.09
N ARG A 59 8.33 11.06 0.90
CA ARG A 59 7.72 12.38 0.95
C ARG A 59 8.45 13.31 -0.02
N THR A 60 7.68 13.95 -0.89
CA THR A 60 8.17 14.90 -1.90
C THR A 60 7.31 16.16 -1.92
N PRO A 61 7.76 17.24 -2.58
CA PRO A 61 6.90 18.39 -2.84
C PRO A 61 5.64 18.06 -3.64
N ASP A 62 5.52 16.91 -4.29
CA ASP A 62 4.31 16.51 -5.04
C ASP A 62 3.41 15.55 -4.23
N GLY A 63 3.82 15.16 -3.02
CA GLY A 63 3.14 14.18 -2.18
C GLY A 63 4.03 12.99 -1.85
N PHE A 64 3.43 11.90 -1.40
CA PHE A 64 4.15 10.65 -1.16
C PHE A 64 4.23 9.84 -2.45
N VAL A 65 5.43 9.47 -2.88
CA VAL A 65 5.68 8.72 -4.12
C VAL A 65 6.67 7.60 -3.85
N GLY A 66 6.36 6.40 -4.34
CA GLY A 66 7.23 5.24 -4.23
C GLY A 66 6.59 4.01 -4.84
N GLU A 67 6.64 2.89 -4.13
CA GLU A 67 6.29 1.58 -4.69
C GLU A 67 5.50 0.74 -3.68
N THR A 68 4.62 -0.10 -4.23
CA THR A 68 4.11 -1.28 -3.51
C THR A 68 4.96 -2.48 -3.89
N HIS A 69 5.47 -3.18 -2.90
CA HIS A 69 6.19 -4.44 -2.99
C HIS A 69 5.25 -5.60 -2.64
N ALA A 70 5.16 -6.58 -3.52
CA ALA A 70 4.28 -7.74 -3.37
C ALA A 70 4.91 -9.00 -3.99
N THR A 71 4.22 -10.13 -3.83
CA THR A 71 4.51 -11.34 -4.60
C THR A 71 3.48 -11.48 -5.72
N GLY A 72 3.95 -11.51 -6.96
CA GLY A 72 3.15 -11.88 -8.13
C GLY A 72 3.46 -13.30 -8.57
N PHE A 73 2.76 -13.78 -9.60
CA PHE A 73 2.98 -15.13 -10.14
C PHE A 73 3.13 -15.06 -11.66
N THR A 74 4.07 -15.83 -12.21
CA THR A 74 4.25 -15.97 -13.67
C THR A 74 3.10 -16.75 -14.30
N GLY A 75 3.09 -16.86 -15.63
CA GLY A 75 2.10 -17.69 -16.34
C GLY A 75 2.16 -19.16 -15.95
N SER A 76 3.35 -19.65 -15.59
CA SER A 76 3.54 -21.01 -15.03
C SER A 76 3.18 -21.16 -13.55
N GLY A 77 2.81 -20.07 -12.86
CA GLY A 77 2.48 -20.07 -11.43
C GLY A 77 3.69 -19.94 -10.50
N THR A 78 4.85 -19.54 -11.01
CA THR A 78 6.06 -19.34 -10.19
C THR A 78 5.96 -18.02 -9.42
N PRO A 79 6.18 -17.99 -8.08
CA PRO A 79 6.13 -16.76 -7.30
C PRO A 79 7.33 -15.86 -7.64
N CYS A 80 7.06 -14.58 -7.89
CA CYS A 80 8.06 -13.56 -8.21
C CYS A 80 7.87 -12.33 -7.31
N PRO A 81 8.95 -11.75 -6.75
CA PRO A 81 8.86 -10.44 -6.13
C PRO A 81 8.51 -9.41 -7.21
N VAL A 82 7.56 -8.54 -6.92
CA VAL A 82 7.19 -7.43 -7.80
C VAL A 82 7.11 -6.13 -7.05
N ALA A 83 7.46 -5.05 -7.76
CA ALA A 83 7.25 -3.69 -7.31
C ALA A 83 6.42 -2.95 -8.36
N PHE A 84 5.49 -2.09 -7.93
CA PHE A 84 4.75 -1.22 -8.84
C PHE A 84 4.54 0.18 -8.28
N PRO A 85 4.55 1.22 -9.14
CA PRO A 85 4.44 2.60 -8.72
C PRO A 85 3.18 2.84 -7.91
N THR A 86 3.35 3.52 -6.78
CA THR A 86 2.30 3.89 -5.84
C THR A 86 2.55 5.30 -5.33
N GLU A 87 1.48 6.03 -5.08
CA GLU A 87 1.55 7.39 -4.54
C GLU A 87 0.35 7.68 -3.65
N ALA A 88 0.52 8.55 -2.66
CA ALA A 88 -0.61 9.10 -1.92
C ALA A 88 -1.04 10.41 -2.59
N VAL A 89 -2.23 10.39 -3.21
CA VAL A 89 -2.80 11.53 -3.93
C VAL A 89 -3.61 12.46 -3.02
N ALA A 90 -4.02 11.96 -1.85
CA ALA A 90 -4.65 12.77 -0.81
C ALA A 90 -4.31 12.23 0.59
N CYS A 91 -4.06 13.15 1.53
CA CYS A 91 -3.93 12.86 2.94
C CYS A 91 -4.91 13.74 3.70
N THR A 92 -5.81 13.13 4.48
CA THR A 92 -6.80 13.84 5.28
C THR A 92 -6.78 13.31 6.70
N ASP A 93 -7.41 14.04 7.62
CA ASP A 93 -7.54 13.55 9.00
C ASP A 93 -8.35 12.23 9.05
N ALA A 94 -9.21 11.97 8.06
CA ALA A 94 -9.98 10.73 7.93
C ALA A 94 -9.18 9.55 7.34
N GLY A 95 -8.03 9.80 6.70
CA GLY A 95 -7.26 8.73 6.04
C GLY A 95 -6.47 9.16 4.81
N LEU A 96 -6.00 8.16 4.06
CA LEU A 96 -5.17 8.30 2.87
C LEU A 96 -5.93 7.85 1.62
N THR A 97 -5.66 8.49 0.48
CA THR A 97 -6.02 7.96 -0.84
C THR A 97 -4.75 7.60 -1.57
N LEU A 98 -4.56 6.31 -1.84
CA LEU A 98 -3.45 5.79 -2.60
C LEU A 98 -3.86 5.60 -4.06
N ARG A 99 -2.98 5.93 -5.00
CA ARG A 99 -3.12 5.58 -6.41
C ARG A 99 -2.02 4.57 -6.74
N ALA A 100 -2.42 3.36 -7.09
CA ALA A 100 -1.49 2.26 -7.37
C ALA A 100 -1.89 1.51 -8.63
N ALA A 101 -0.94 0.85 -9.28
CA ALA A 101 -1.23 -0.07 -10.38
C ALA A 101 -2.06 -1.27 -9.86
N SER A 102 -3.17 -1.61 -10.52
CA SER A 102 -4.04 -2.72 -10.10
C SER A 102 -3.46 -4.11 -10.40
N SER A 103 -2.50 -4.18 -11.32
CA SER A 103 -1.83 -5.41 -11.74
C SER A 103 -0.57 -5.08 -12.53
N THR A 104 0.46 -5.91 -12.40
CA THR A 104 1.67 -5.87 -13.25
C THR A 104 1.82 -7.23 -13.92
N ALA A 105 2.00 -7.25 -15.24
CA ALA A 105 2.34 -8.47 -15.96
C ALA A 105 3.81 -8.83 -15.74
N ILE A 106 4.09 -10.10 -15.47
CA ILE A 106 5.42 -10.62 -15.14
C ILE A 106 5.74 -11.75 -16.11
N ASP A 107 6.95 -11.76 -16.67
CA ASP A 107 7.44 -12.85 -17.50
C ASP A 107 8.00 -14.02 -16.67
N GLU A 108 8.38 -15.12 -17.32
CA GLU A 108 8.95 -16.29 -16.65
C GLU A 108 10.33 -16.04 -16.02
N GLY A 109 10.95 -14.89 -16.29
CA GLY A 109 12.20 -14.44 -15.68
C GLY A 109 11.99 -13.53 -14.47
N CYS A 110 10.76 -13.38 -13.97
CA CYS A 110 10.40 -12.42 -12.93
C CYS A 110 10.67 -10.95 -13.28
N HIS A 111 10.62 -10.60 -14.57
CA HIS A 111 10.69 -9.20 -15.01
C HIS A 111 9.32 -8.68 -15.42
N ALA A 112 9.13 -7.37 -15.33
CA ALA A 112 7.96 -6.72 -15.89
C ALA A 112 7.86 -7.07 -17.38
N ALA A 113 6.70 -7.57 -17.80
CA ALA A 113 6.50 -8.00 -19.18
C ALA A 113 6.80 -6.83 -20.14
N PRO A 114 7.64 -7.03 -21.17
CA PRO A 114 8.10 -5.96 -22.05
C PRO A 114 7.01 -5.39 -22.96
N SER A 115 5.85 -6.07 -23.03
CA SER A 115 4.71 -5.66 -23.85
C SER A 115 3.40 -6.04 -23.17
N GLY A 116 2.39 -5.19 -23.34
CA GLY A 116 1.08 -5.34 -22.74
C GLY A 116 0.38 -3.98 -22.59
N PRO A 117 -0.91 -3.95 -22.27
CA PRO A 117 -1.58 -2.71 -21.91
C PRO A 117 -0.89 -2.08 -20.69
N ALA A 118 -0.77 -0.75 -20.68
CA ALA A 118 -0.29 -0.04 -19.50
C ALA A 118 -1.17 -0.41 -18.30
N PRO A 119 -0.57 -0.64 -17.12
CA PRO A 119 -1.34 -1.07 -15.97
C PRO A 119 -2.33 0.02 -15.57
N VAL A 120 -3.59 -0.37 -15.41
CA VAL A 120 -4.63 0.53 -14.92
C VAL A 120 -4.25 0.94 -13.50
N ARG A 121 -4.23 2.26 -13.24
CA ARG A 121 -4.02 2.77 -11.89
C ARG A 121 -5.37 2.98 -11.23
N GLN A 122 -5.55 2.44 -10.04
CA GLN A 122 -6.76 2.55 -9.25
C GLN A 122 -6.50 3.35 -7.98
N GLU A 123 -7.50 4.11 -7.58
CA GLU A 123 -7.51 4.81 -6.30
C GLU A 123 -8.10 3.91 -5.23
N GLN A 124 -7.40 3.82 -4.11
CA GLN A 124 -7.76 3.04 -2.94
C GLN A 124 -7.85 3.99 -1.75
N VAL A 125 -9.00 4.02 -1.10
CA VAL A 125 -9.22 4.84 0.10
C VAL A 125 -8.91 3.99 1.33
N LEU A 126 -7.93 4.43 2.10
CA LEU A 126 -7.55 3.87 3.38
C LEU A 126 -8.10 4.78 4.47
N LEU A 127 -9.10 4.29 5.20
CA LEU A 127 -9.71 5.04 6.28
C LEU A 127 -8.93 4.80 7.57
N ARG A 128 -8.59 5.88 8.27
CA ARG A 128 -7.90 5.80 9.55
C ARG A 128 -8.80 5.05 10.56
N GLY A 129 -8.25 4.03 11.22
CA GLY A 129 -8.92 3.37 12.33
C GLY A 129 -9.07 4.35 13.50
N THR A 130 -10.10 4.18 14.32
CA THR A 130 -10.11 4.84 15.63
C THR A 130 -8.82 4.46 16.35
N PRO A 131 -8.02 5.40 16.88
CA PRO A 131 -6.87 5.05 17.69
C PRO A 131 -7.38 4.09 18.76
N ASP A 132 -6.75 2.91 18.90
CA ASP A 132 -7.05 2.02 20.01
C ASP A 132 -6.96 2.86 21.27
N ALA A 133 -8.11 3.12 21.89
CA ALA A 133 -8.16 3.73 23.20
C ALA A 133 -7.63 2.65 24.13
N GLY A 134 -6.31 2.57 24.25
CA GLY A 134 -5.61 1.59 25.07
C GLY A 134 -6.32 1.49 26.41
N LEU A 135 -6.94 0.34 26.64
CA LEU A 135 -7.63 0.02 27.87
C LEU A 135 -6.66 -0.66 28.83
#